data_AF-A0A952KCD0-F1
#
_entry.id   AF-A0A952KCD0-F1
#
_cell.length_a   1.000
_cell.length_b   1.000
_cell.length_c   1.000
_cell.angle_alpha   90.00
_cell.angle_beta   90.00
_cell.angle_gamma   90.00
#
_symmetry.space_group_name_H-M   'P 1'
#
loop_
_entity.id
_entity.type
_entity.pdbx_description
1 polymer ?
#
loop_
_entity_poly.entity_id
_entity_poly.type
_entity_poly.pdbx_seq_one_letter_code
_entity_poly.pdbx_strand_id
1 'polypeptide(L)'
;MRRTTIALALALAAGPAGAQALSQAEILQLAKDACKTQDFSLMFGYFAQNEGVRAALTAPEVQIRSRARPGQLQRTVKGAEYRDFKIAMIDYSFFDAESAERFDAGQSEALETLKLDITEQPGGAYRVAYVKAEYGPPSEDEEYGELIRTYGQPGAYLFEPRDGCWHLTQDFR
;
A
#
# COMPACT_ATOMS: atom_id res chain seq x y z
N MET A 1 -45.64 14.65 -56.05
CA MET A 1 -45.17 15.79 -55.24
C MET A 1 -45.58 15.56 -53.79
N ARG A 2 -44.61 15.37 -52.87
CA ARG A 2 -44.76 15.71 -51.45
C ARG A 2 -43.36 15.68 -50.82
N ARG A 3 -42.91 16.87 -50.43
CA ARG A 3 -41.71 17.10 -49.60
C ARG A 3 -42.09 16.79 -48.16
N THR A 4 -41.22 16.09 -47.44
CA THR A 4 -41.20 16.19 -45.98
C THR A 4 -39.75 16.19 -45.53
N THR A 5 -39.27 17.38 -45.17
CA THR A 5 -38.02 17.60 -44.45
C THR A 5 -38.20 17.12 -43.02
N ILE A 6 -37.30 16.28 -42.51
CA ILE A 6 -37.19 16.03 -41.07
C ILE A 6 -35.80 16.54 -40.65
N ALA A 7 -35.81 17.64 -39.91
CA ALA A 7 -34.70 18.03 -39.06
C ALA A 7 -34.93 17.40 -37.68
N LEU A 8 -33.92 16.72 -37.12
CA LEU A 8 -33.94 16.36 -35.71
C LEU A 8 -32.54 16.37 -35.09
N ALA A 9 -32.36 17.40 -34.26
CA ALA A 9 -31.53 17.53 -33.07
C ALA A 9 -30.21 16.72 -32.96
N LEU A 10 -29.09 17.44 -32.98
CA LEU A 10 -27.88 17.02 -32.28
C LEU A 10 -28.14 17.10 -30.76
N ALA A 11 -28.24 15.95 -30.11
CA ALA A 11 -28.08 15.85 -28.66
C ALA A 11 -26.58 15.86 -28.35
N LEU A 12 -26.08 16.94 -27.76
CA LEU A 12 -24.78 16.96 -27.09
C LEU A 12 -24.93 16.18 -25.78
N ALA A 13 -24.51 14.92 -25.78
CA ALA A 13 -24.34 14.15 -24.55
C ALA A 13 -23.11 14.71 -23.81
N ALA A 14 -23.34 15.55 -22.81
CA ALA A 14 -22.34 15.84 -21.80
C ALA A 14 -22.18 14.58 -20.94
N GLY A 15 -21.14 13.78 -21.21
CA GLY A 15 -20.74 12.70 -20.32
C GLY A 15 -20.30 13.26 -18.96
N PRO A 16 -20.47 12.51 -17.86
CA PRO A 16 -20.00 12.94 -16.55
C PRO A 16 -18.49 13.17 -16.61
N ALA A 17 -18.05 14.29 -16.03
CA ALA A 17 -16.63 14.61 -15.86
C ALA A 17 -15.98 13.47 -15.06
N GLY A 18 -15.32 12.55 -15.75
CA GLY A 18 -14.59 11.46 -15.11
C GLY A 18 -13.46 12.06 -14.28
N ALA A 19 -13.42 11.71 -13.00
CA ALA A 19 -12.23 11.93 -12.19
C ALA A 19 -11.05 11.30 -12.93
N GLN A 20 -10.11 12.13 -13.37
CA GLN A 20 -8.90 11.64 -14.02
C GLN A 20 -8.08 10.92 -12.96
N ALA A 21 -7.81 9.64 -13.16
CA ALA A 21 -6.90 8.90 -12.29
C ALA A 21 -5.52 9.56 -12.34
N LEU A 22 -4.88 9.73 -11.17
CA LEU A 22 -3.54 10.28 -11.09
C LEU A 22 -2.55 9.39 -11.83
N SER A 23 -1.57 10.01 -12.49
CA SER A 23 -0.45 9.30 -13.10
C SER A 23 0.50 8.73 -12.04
N GLN A 24 1.30 7.74 -12.42
CA GLN A 24 2.33 7.16 -11.54
C GLN A 24 3.32 8.21 -11.03
N ALA A 25 3.69 9.19 -11.86
CA ALA A 25 4.60 10.26 -11.47
C ALA A 25 3.99 11.17 -10.41
N GLU A 26 2.70 11.51 -10.54
CA GLU A 26 1.97 12.29 -9.54
C GLU A 26 1.86 11.54 -8.21
N ILE A 27 1.53 10.25 -8.24
CA ILE A 27 1.46 9.41 -7.05
C ILE A 27 2.83 9.32 -6.33
N LEU A 28 3.92 9.14 -7.07
CA LEU A 28 5.26 9.17 -6.50
C LEU A 28 5.59 10.54 -5.90
N GLN A 29 5.15 11.63 -6.52
CA GLN A 29 5.36 12.96 -5.99
C GLN A 29 4.60 13.17 -4.66
N LEU A 30 3.36 12.69 -4.56
CA LEU A 30 2.58 12.71 -3.33
C LEU A 30 3.27 11.92 -2.19
N ALA A 31 3.82 10.74 -2.50
CA ALA A 31 4.60 9.96 -1.54
C ALA A 31 5.86 10.72 -1.06
N LYS A 32 6.55 11.41 -1.96
CA LYS A 32 7.72 12.25 -1.61
C LYS A 32 7.33 13.49 -0.82
N ASP A 33 6.16 14.07 -1.06
CA ASP A 33 5.68 15.21 -0.29
C ASP A 33 5.32 14.81 1.14
N ALA A 34 4.75 13.61 1.34
CA ALA A 34 4.56 13.02 2.66
C ALA A 34 5.89 12.87 3.44
N CYS A 35 6.98 12.49 2.75
CA CYS A 35 8.33 12.50 3.34
C CYS A 35 8.76 13.90 3.84
N LYS A 36 8.49 14.96 3.07
CA LYS A 36 8.85 16.34 3.45
C LYS A 36 8.07 16.83 4.66
N THR A 37 6.81 16.43 4.79
CA THR A 37 5.94 16.77 5.93
C THR A 37 6.10 15.81 7.11
N GLN A 38 7.08 14.91 7.05
CA GLN A 38 7.35 13.89 8.06
C GLN A 38 6.15 12.95 8.34
N ASP A 39 5.30 12.72 7.34
CA ASP A 39 4.14 11.84 7.44
C ASP A 39 4.47 10.45 6.91
N PHE A 40 5.04 9.61 7.80
CA PHE A 40 5.41 8.24 7.45
C PHE A 40 4.19 7.39 7.08
N SER A 41 3.06 7.56 7.78
CA SER A 41 1.85 6.75 7.55
C SER A 41 1.29 6.99 6.16
N LEU A 42 1.21 8.26 5.73
CA LEU A 42 0.76 8.61 4.39
C LEU A 42 1.73 8.09 3.31
N MET A 43 3.03 8.27 3.51
CA MET A 43 4.05 7.74 2.61
C MET A 43 3.95 6.21 2.48
N PHE A 44 3.81 5.52 3.62
CA PHE A 44 3.70 4.08 3.68
C PHE A 44 2.42 3.58 3.00
N GLY A 45 1.30 4.31 3.10
CA GLY A 45 0.08 4.01 2.35
C GLY A 45 0.31 4.02 0.84
N TYR A 46 0.95 5.08 0.31
CA TYR A 46 1.33 5.12 -1.11
C TYR A 46 2.27 3.99 -1.50
N PHE A 47 3.26 3.68 -0.64
CA PHE A 47 4.17 2.55 -0.83
C PHE A 47 3.40 1.21 -0.88
N ALA A 48 2.49 0.96 0.05
CA ALA A 48 1.75 -0.30 0.12
C ALA A 48 0.81 -0.50 -1.08
N GLN A 49 0.26 0.59 -1.61
CA GLN A 49 -0.70 0.54 -2.72
C GLN A 49 -0.06 0.53 -4.11
N ASN A 50 1.10 1.16 -4.30
CA ASN A 50 1.61 1.45 -5.66
C ASN A 50 2.99 0.83 -5.93
N GLU A 51 3.06 -0.09 -6.90
CA GLU A 51 4.32 -0.76 -7.27
C GLU A 51 5.41 0.23 -7.71
N GLY A 52 5.05 1.28 -8.46
CA GLY A 52 6.01 2.32 -8.87
C GLY A 52 6.62 3.07 -7.70
N VAL A 53 5.83 3.34 -6.65
CA VAL A 53 6.32 3.95 -5.40
C VAL A 53 7.22 2.96 -4.67
N ARG A 54 6.83 1.68 -4.57
CA ARG A 54 7.68 0.64 -3.99
C ARG A 54 9.02 0.55 -4.68
N ALA A 55 9.03 0.51 -6.00
CA ALA A 55 10.26 0.42 -6.79
C ALA A 55 11.17 1.64 -6.55
N ALA A 56 10.60 2.85 -6.45
CA ALA A 56 11.35 4.08 -6.24
C ALA A 56 11.88 4.24 -4.79
N LEU A 57 11.13 3.73 -3.80
CA LEU A 57 11.43 3.87 -2.37
C LEU A 57 11.94 2.57 -1.74
N THR A 58 12.33 1.58 -2.54
CA THR A 58 13.13 0.44 -2.05
C THR A 58 14.60 0.82 -2.17
N ALA A 59 15.38 0.59 -1.11
CA ALA A 59 16.82 0.89 -1.16
C ALA A 59 17.55 0.00 -2.18
N PRO A 60 18.75 0.39 -2.67
CA PRO A 60 19.50 -0.41 -3.64
C PRO A 60 19.76 -1.86 -3.19
N GLU A 61 19.79 -2.09 -1.88
CA GLU A 61 19.86 -3.41 -1.26
C GLU A 61 18.84 -3.51 -0.12
N VAL A 62 18.18 -4.66 -0.03
CA VAL A 62 17.27 -5.03 1.07
C VAL A 62 17.88 -6.21 1.82
N GLN A 63 18.05 -6.04 3.14
CA GLN A 63 18.54 -7.09 4.01
C GLN A 63 17.38 -7.96 4.47
N ILE A 64 17.48 -9.25 4.18
CA ILE A 64 16.56 -10.26 4.70
C ILE A 64 17.14 -10.76 6.02
N ARG A 65 16.41 -10.54 7.10
CA ARG A 65 16.86 -10.82 8.47
C ARG A 65 15.90 -11.78 9.16
N SER A 66 16.43 -12.56 10.10
CA SER A 66 15.58 -13.41 10.93
C SER A 66 14.70 -12.55 11.83
N ARG A 67 13.40 -12.82 11.85
CA ARG A 67 12.50 -12.19 12.82
C ARG A 67 12.81 -12.60 14.27
N ALA A 68 13.08 -13.89 14.49
CA ALA A 68 13.39 -14.44 15.81
C ALA A 68 14.75 -13.95 16.35
N ARG A 69 15.70 -13.63 15.45
CA ARG A 69 17.00 -13.05 15.79
C ARG A 69 17.31 -11.87 14.85
N PRO A 70 16.81 -10.66 15.14
CA PRO A 70 16.93 -9.50 14.23
C PRO A 70 18.36 -9.13 13.80
N GLY A 71 19.35 -9.42 14.66
CA GLY A 71 20.77 -9.22 14.35
C GLY A 71 21.31 -10.19 13.28
N GLN A 72 20.65 -11.33 13.07
CA GLN A 72 21.07 -12.35 12.10
C GLN A 72 20.60 -11.97 10.69
N LEU A 73 21.56 -11.51 9.88
CA LEU A 73 21.39 -11.40 8.43
C LEU A 73 21.30 -12.80 7.81
N GLN A 74 20.25 -13.05 7.03
CA GLN A 74 20.09 -14.31 6.29
C GLN A 74 20.65 -14.16 4.87
N ARG A 75 20.31 -13.07 4.19
CA ARG A 75 20.81 -12.73 2.85
C ARG A 75 20.55 -11.25 2.53
N THR A 76 21.17 -10.76 1.46
CA THR A 76 20.88 -9.45 0.86
C THR A 76 20.31 -9.66 -0.53
N VAL A 77 19.31 -8.86 -0.89
CA VAL A 77 18.67 -8.86 -2.21
C VAL A 77 18.86 -7.47 -2.81
N LYS A 78 19.13 -7.36 -4.11
CA LYS A 78 19.12 -6.06 -4.78
C LYS A 78 17.70 -5.50 -4.77
N GLY A 79 17.54 -4.23 -4.42
CA GLY A 79 16.22 -3.59 -4.35
C GLY A 79 15.44 -3.69 -5.65
N ALA A 80 16.10 -3.51 -6.79
CA ALA A 80 15.51 -3.66 -8.11
C ALA A 80 14.96 -5.09 -8.39
N GLU A 81 15.43 -6.11 -7.67
CA GLU A 81 15.01 -7.51 -7.76
C GLU A 81 14.09 -7.93 -6.58
N TYR A 82 13.87 -7.05 -5.59
CA TYR A 82 13.02 -7.34 -4.44
C TYR A 82 11.54 -7.33 -4.86
N ARG A 83 10.85 -8.47 -4.67
CA ARG A 83 9.42 -8.65 -5.00
C ARG A 83 8.60 -9.20 -3.82
N ASP A 84 9.24 -9.46 -2.69
CA ASP A 84 8.66 -10.19 -1.56
C ASP A 84 7.80 -9.32 -0.62
N PHE A 85 7.43 -8.10 -1.01
CA PHE A 85 6.62 -7.22 -0.16
C PHE A 85 5.22 -7.81 0.07
N LYS A 86 4.82 -7.99 1.34
CA LYS A 86 3.63 -8.77 1.76
C LYS A 86 2.42 -7.96 2.19
N ILE A 87 2.48 -6.63 2.13
CA ILE A 87 1.37 -5.75 2.53
C ILE A 87 0.78 -5.11 1.27
N ALA A 88 -0.55 -5.04 1.22
CA ALA A 88 -1.31 -4.25 0.28
C ALA A 88 -2.19 -3.25 1.05
N MET A 89 -2.53 -2.13 0.41
CA MET A 89 -3.53 -1.20 0.92
C MET A 89 -4.68 -1.10 -0.09
N ILE A 90 -5.90 -1.36 0.38
CA ILE A 90 -7.14 -1.30 -0.40
C ILE A 90 -8.13 -0.49 0.43
N ASP A 91 -8.71 0.56 -0.14
CA ASP A 91 -9.67 1.45 0.54
C ASP A 91 -9.23 1.86 1.96
N TYR A 92 -7.98 2.32 2.07
CA TYR A 92 -7.33 2.77 3.33
C TYR A 92 -7.15 1.68 4.42
N SER A 93 -7.48 0.43 4.11
CA SER A 93 -7.25 -0.74 4.97
C SER A 93 -6.07 -1.58 4.48
N PHE A 94 -5.40 -2.29 5.39
CA PHE A 94 -4.25 -3.12 5.07
C PHE A 94 -4.59 -4.59 4.98
N PHE A 95 -4.13 -5.22 3.89
CA PHE A 95 -4.36 -6.63 3.59
C PHE A 95 -3.05 -7.31 3.21
N ASP A 96 -3.04 -8.64 3.17
CA ASP A 96 -1.90 -9.35 2.59
C ASP A 96 -1.77 -9.05 1.08
N ALA A 97 -0.56 -9.17 0.54
CA ALA A 97 -0.30 -8.81 -0.86
C ALA A 97 -1.16 -9.61 -1.86
N GLU A 98 -1.48 -10.86 -1.55
CA GLU A 98 -2.34 -11.71 -2.39
C GLU A 98 -3.79 -11.18 -2.45
N SER A 99 -4.23 -10.45 -1.43
CA SER A 99 -5.55 -9.84 -1.40
C SER A 99 -5.70 -8.71 -2.42
N ALA A 100 -4.62 -7.99 -2.78
CA ALA A 100 -4.67 -7.03 -3.87
C ALA A 100 -5.01 -7.70 -5.20
N GLU A 101 -4.37 -8.85 -5.49
CA GLU A 101 -4.64 -9.63 -6.70
C GLU A 101 -6.08 -10.16 -6.72
N ARG A 102 -6.59 -10.62 -5.57
CA ARG A 102 -7.99 -11.07 -5.43
C ARG A 102 -8.97 -9.93 -5.62
N PHE A 103 -8.69 -8.75 -5.06
CA PHE A 103 -9.54 -7.57 -5.21
C PHE A 103 -9.62 -7.11 -6.67
N ASP A 104 -8.49 -7.04 -7.37
CA ASP A 104 -8.44 -6.69 -8.80
C ASP A 104 -9.20 -7.71 -9.67
N ALA A 105 -9.25 -8.98 -9.24
CA ALA A 105 -10.03 -10.04 -9.87
C ALA A 105 -11.52 -10.04 -9.47
N GLY A 106 -11.98 -9.10 -8.63
CA GLY A 106 -13.36 -8.98 -8.17
C GLY A 106 -13.76 -9.98 -7.08
N GLN A 107 -12.80 -10.56 -6.35
CA GLN A 107 -12.99 -11.55 -5.29
C GLN A 107 -12.86 -10.91 -3.89
N SER A 108 -13.62 -9.84 -3.65
CA SER A 108 -13.51 -9.02 -2.43
C SER A 108 -13.99 -9.71 -1.16
N GLU A 109 -14.64 -10.87 -1.26
CA GLU A 109 -15.06 -11.70 -0.13
C GLU A 109 -13.92 -12.54 0.48
N ALA A 110 -12.79 -12.64 -0.20
CA ALA A 110 -11.66 -13.51 0.18
C ALA A 110 -10.40 -12.71 0.55
N LEU A 111 -10.56 -11.48 1.05
CA LEU A 111 -9.44 -10.63 1.47
C LEU A 111 -8.99 -10.99 2.89
N GLU A 112 -7.68 -10.96 3.10
CA GLU A 112 -7.05 -11.29 4.37
C GLU A 112 -6.47 -10.03 5.00
N THR A 113 -7.15 -9.52 6.03
CA THR A 113 -6.75 -8.29 6.72
C THR A 113 -5.45 -8.48 7.51
N LEU A 114 -4.65 -7.43 7.58
CA LEU A 114 -3.46 -7.37 8.42
C LEU A 114 -3.67 -6.42 9.59
N LYS A 115 -3.25 -6.87 10.78
CA LYS A 115 -2.95 -5.96 11.88
C LYS A 115 -1.55 -5.41 11.67
N LEU A 116 -1.42 -4.08 11.63
CA LEU A 116 -0.14 -3.38 11.60
C LEU A 116 0.20 -2.76 12.95
N ASP A 117 1.49 -2.67 13.24
CA ASP A 117 2.05 -1.84 14.30
C ASP A 117 3.21 -1.04 13.69
N ILE A 118 3.04 0.28 13.66
CA ILE A 118 4.01 1.22 13.07
C ILE A 118 4.67 1.96 14.23
N THR A 119 5.97 1.73 14.39
CA THR A 119 6.73 2.31 15.50
C THR A 119 7.94 3.08 14.97
N GLU A 120 8.05 4.35 15.34
CA GLU A 120 9.27 5.13 15.10
C GLU A 120 10.45 4.51 15.85
N GLN A 121 11.61 4.53 15.22
CA GLN A 121 12.87 3.99 15.72
C GLN A 121 13.89 5.13 15.86
N PRO A 122 14.94 4.95 16.71
CA PRO A 122 16.02 5.92 16.80
C PRO A 122 16.61 6.28 15.43
N GLY A 123 16.92 7.55 15.23
CA GLY A 123 17.44 8.06 13.96
C GLY A 123 16.37 8.34 12.89
N GLY A 124 15.09 8.36 13.26
CA GLY A 124 13.98 8.70 12.36
C GLY A 124 13.62 7.57 11.39
N ALA A 125 14.01 6.34 11.68
CA ALA A 125 13.57 5.17 10.95
C ALA A 125 12.18 4.72 11.45
N TYR A 126 11.47 3.91 10.68
CA TYR A 126 10.19 3.34 11.08
C TYR A 126 10.18 1.84 10.89
N ARG A 127 9.68 1.13 11.90
CA ARG A 127 9.41 -0.29 11.84
C ARG A 127 7.93 -0.49 11.57
N VAL A 128 7.60 -1.30 10.58
CA VAL A 128 6.22 -1.74 10.30
C VAL A 128 6.14 -3.22 10.57
N ALA A 129 5.61 -3.60 11.73
CA ALA A 129 5.29 -4.99 12.03
C ALA A 129 3.89 -5.32 11.51
N TYR A 130 3.71 -6.55 11.01
CA TYR A 130 2.43 -6.99 10.47
C TYR A 130 2.16 -8.46 10.78
N VAL A 131 0.88 -8.82 10.88
CA VAL A 131 0.41 -10.19 11.04
C VAL A 131 -1.02 -10.28 10.50
N LYS A 132 -1.42 -11.44 9.97
CA LYS A 132 -2.82 -11.64 9.57
C LYS A 132 -3.73 -11.54 10.78
N ALA A 133 -4.90 -10.95 10.59
CA ALA A 133 -5.83 -10.65 11.66
C ALA A 133 -7.27 -10.89 11.22
N GLU A 134 -8.07 -11.35 12.16
CA GLU A 134 -9.53 -11.43 12.05
C GLU A 134 -10.11 -10.34 12.94
N TYR A 135 -10.95 -9.50 12.35
CA TYR A 135 -11.68 -8.44 13.03
C TYR A 135 -13.17 -8.78 13.08
N GLY A 136 -13.83 -8.34 14.14
CA GLY A 136 -15.27 -8.40 14.28
C GLY A 136 -15.98 -7.45 13.33
N PRO A 137 -17.32 -7.40 13.39
CA PRO A 137 -18.06 -6.39 12.64
C PRO A 137 -17.66 -4.98 13.11
N PRO A 138 -17.60 -3.99 12.21
CA PRO A 138 -17.36 -2.61 12.58
C PRO A 138 -18.48 -2.11 13.51
N SER A 139 -18.13 -1.19 14.40
CA SER A 139 -19.03 -0.56 15.36
C SER A 139 -18.88 0.96 15.33
N GLU A 140 -19.73 1.69 16.06
CA GLU A 140 -19.62 3.16 16.15
C GLU A 140 -18.29 3.61 16.78
N ASP A 141 -17.74 2.80 17.69
CA ASP A 141 -16.49 3.09 18.39
C ASP A 141 -15.25 2.57 17.63
N GLU A 142 -15.44 1.58 16.75
CA GLU A 142 -14.37 0.91 16.01
C GLU A 142 -14.72 0.71 14.54
N GLU A 143 -14.28 1.65 13.69
CA GLU A 143 -14.53 1.68 12.25
C GLU A 143 -14.13 0.39 11.51
N TYR A 144 -13.09 -0.29 12.01
CA TYR A 144 -12.56 -1.53 11.42
C TYR A 144 -13.00 -2.81 12.18
N GLY A 145 -13.77 -2.65 13.27
CA GLY A 145 -14.18 -3.71 14.17
C GLY A 145 -13.11 -4.13 15.19
N GLU A 146 -13.55 -4.87 16.21
CA GLU A 146 -12.68 -5.36 17.29
C GLU A 146 -11.74 -6.45 16.79
N LEU A 147 -10.46 -6.38 17.19
CA LEU A 147 -9.50 -7.45 16.89
C LEU A 147 -9.90 -8.73 17.64
N ILE A 148 -10.38 -9.75 16.91
CA ILE A 148 -10.74 -11.05 17.48
C ILE A 148 -9.49 -11.89 17.72
N ARG A 149 -8.64 -12.03 16.70
CA ARG A 149 -7.39 -12.80 16.79
C ARG A 149 -6.40 -12.46 15.70
N THR A 150 -5.14 -12.82 15.92
CA THR A 150 -4.11 -12.84 14.89
C THR A 150 -3.69 -14.27 14.58
N TYR A 151 -3.21 -14.50 13.36
CA TYR A 151 -2.79 -15.83 12.92
C TYR A 151 -1.73 -15.75 11.80
N GLY A 152 -1.17 -16.91 11.43
CA GLY A 152 -0.08 -16.98 10.45
C GLY A 152 1.27 -16.54 11.01
N GLN A 153 2.26 -16.39 10.12
CA GLN A 153 3.59 -15.92 10.50
C GLN A 153 3.64 -14.39 10.47
N PRO A 154 4.02 -13.72 11.58
CA PRO A 154 4.20 -12.28 11.56
C PRO A 154 5.46 -11.90 10.77
N GLY A 155 5.50 -10.69 10.24
CA GLY A 155 6.69 -10.12 9.60
C GLY A 155 6.94 -8.71 10.09
N ALA A 156 8.06 -8.13 9.67
CA ALA A 156 8.26 -6.70 9.81
C ALA A 156 9.12 -6.13 8.70
N TYR A 157 8.99 -4.84 8.46
CA TYR A 157 9.87 -4.06 7.59
C TYR A 157 10.57 -2.96 8.40
N LEU A 158 11.78 -2.61 8.00
CA LEU A 158 12.45 -1.39 8.44
C LEU A 158 12.57 -0.43 7.26
N PHE A 159 12.12 0.78 7.50
CA PHE A 159 12.26 1.91 6.61
C PHE A 159 13.23 2.91 7.22
N GLU A 160 14.33 3.20 6.53
CA GLU A 160 15.36 4.13 7.01
C GLU A 160 15.34 5.41 6.18
N PRO A 161 15.62 6.58 6.79
CA PRO A 161 15.74 7.84 6.05
C PRO A 161 16.95 7.78 5.10
N ARG A 162 16.70 8.02 3.81
CA ARG A 162 17.68 8.11 2.71
C ARG A 162 17.21 9.12 1.68
N ASP A 163 18.12 9.96 1.19
CA ASP A 163 17.83 10.94 0.13
C ASP A 163 16.58 11.81 0.39
N GLY A 164 16.34 12.15 1.66
CA GLY A 164 15.22 12.98 2.09
C GLY A 164 13.86 12.27 2.16
N CYS A 165 13.83 10.93 2.10
CA CYS A 165 12.61 10.13 2.23
C CYS A 165 12.89 8.81 2.96
N TRP A 166 11.87 8.01 3.24
CA TRP A 166 12.05 6.70 3.86
C TRP A 166 12.14 5.62 2.80
N HIS A 167 13.17 4.79 2.90
CA HIS A 167 13.39 3.67 1.98
C HIS A 167 13.29 2.35 2.71
N LEU A 168 12.66 1.35 2.09
CA LEU A 168 12.67 -0.03 2.59
C LEU A 168 14.10 -0.58 2.54
N THR A 169 14.66 -0.93 3.69
CA THR A 169 16.04 -1.46 3.79
C THR A 169 16.12 -2.84 4.41
N GLN A 170 15.14 -3.23 5.21
CA GLN A 170 15.13 -4.56 5.85
C GLN A 170 13.76 -5.21 5.81
N ASP A 171 13.76 -6.52 5.62
CA ASP A 171 12.60 -7.41 5.68
C ASP A 171 12.90 -8.52 6.70
N PHE A 172 12.08 -8.60 7.76
CA PHE A 172 12.20 -9.55 8.85
C PHE A 172 11.16 -10.66 8.71
N ARG A 173 11.64 -11.89 8.54
CA ARG A 173 10.81 -13.09 8.39
C ARG A 173 11.29 -14.28 9.24
#